data_AF-A6IAP5-F1
#
_entry.id   AF-A6IAP5-F1
#
_cell.length_a   1.000
_cell.length_b   1.000
_cell.length_c   1.000
_cell.angle_alpha   90.00
_cell.angle_beta   90.00
_cell.angle_gamma   90.00
#
_symmetry.space_group_name_H-M   'P 1'
#
loop_
_entity.id
_entity.type
_entity.pdbx_description
1 polymer ?
#
loop_
_entity_poly.entity_id
_entity_poly.type
_entity_poly.pdbx_seq_one_letter_code
_entity_poly.pdbx_strand_id
1 'polypeptide(L)'
;MWFMYVLSWLSLFIQVAFITLAVAAGLYYLAELIEEYTVATSRIIKYMIWFSTAVLIGLYVFERFPTSMIGVGLFTNLVYFGLLQTFPFIMLTSPNFILSCGLVVVNHYLAFQFFAKIY
;
A
#
# COMPACT_ATOMS: atom_id res chain seq x y z
N MET A 1 -5.56 40.42 16.56
CA MET A 1 -5.48 38.94 16.67
C MET A 1 -4.23 38.35 15.99
N TRP A 2 -3.14 39.12 15.85
CA TRP A 2 -1.96 38.67 15.11
C TRP A 2 -1.11 37.65 15.89
N PHE A 3 -1.04 37.78 17.22
CA PHE A 3 -0.29 36.87 18.09
C PHE A 3 -0.84 35.42 18.05
N MET A 4 -2.15 35.25 18.16
CA MET A 4 -2.81 33.93 18.03
C MET A 4 -2.60 33.31 16.64
N TYR A 5 -2.56 34.14 15.59
CA TYR A 5 -2.30 33.69 14.22
C TYR A 5 -0.85 33.20 14.04
N VAL A 6 0.13 33.92 14.60
CA VAL A 6 1.52 33.46 14.60
C VAL A 6 1.67 32.16 15.40
N LEU A 7 1.01 32.06 16.56
CA LEU A 7 0.96 30.84 17.36
C LEU A 7 0.35 29.66 16.60
N SER A 8 -0.71 29.86 15.80
CA SER A 8 -1.30 28.76 15.03
C SER A 8 -0.35 28.24 13.94
N TRP A 9 0.37 29.14 13.25
CA TRP A 9 1.37 28.74 12.25
C TRP A 9 2.53 27.98 12.88
N LEU A 10 3.02 28.46 14.03
CA LEU A 10 4.08 27.79 14.78
C LEU A 10 3.62 26.42 15.29
N SER A 11 2.41 26.32 15.80
CA SER A 11 1.83 25.04 16.25
C SER A 11 1.68 24.04 15.09
N LEU A 12 1.19 24.49 13.94
CA LEU A 12 1.08 23.64 12.74
C LEU A 12 2.44 23.10 12.32
N PHE A 13 3.46 23.97 12.25
CA PHE A 13 4.80 23.56 11.87
C PHE A 13 5.37 22.50 12.82
N ILE A 14 5.21 22.71 14.14
CA ILE A 14 5.64 21.75 15.16
C ILE A 14 4.89 20.43 14.99
N GLN A 15 3.56 20.44 14.86
CA GLN A 15 2.76 19.23 14.71
C GLN A 15 3.17 18.43 13.46
N VAL A 16 3.34 19.10 12.32
CA VAL A 16 3.77 18.45 11.08
C VAL A 16 5.15 17.82 11.26
N ALA A 17 6.10 18.52 11.90
CA ALA A 17 7.42 17.98 12.17
C ALA A 17 7.36 16.73 13.06
N PHE A 18 6.59 16.78 14.15
CA PHE A 18 6.44 15.64 15.07
C PHE A 18 5.76 14.43 14.40
N ILE A 19 4.69 14.66 13.64
CA ILE A 19 4.02 13.57 12.89
C ILE A 19 4.99 12.95 11.89
N THR A 20 5.75 13.76 11.16
CA THR A 20 6.72 13.28 10.18
C THR A 20 7.81 12.44 10.85
N LEU A 21 8.37 12.91 11.97
CA LEU A 21 9.40 12.17 12.72
C LEU A 21 8.84 10.89 13.34
N ALA A 22 7.61 10.92 13.88
CA ALA A 22 6.96 9.74 14.43
C ALA A 22 6.73 8.66 13.36
N VAL A 23 6.25 9.05 12.17
CA VAL A 23 6.08 8.15 11.04
C VAL A 23 7.43 7.62 10.56
N ALA A 24 8.45 8.47 10.44
CA ALA A 24 9.79 8.05 10.03
C ALA A 24 10.42 7.05 11.02
N ALA A 25 10.33 7.33 12.32
CA ALA A 25 10.82 6.43 13.37
C ALA A 25 10.06 5.09 13.38
N GLY A 26 8.74 5.12 13.22
CA GLY A 26 7.92 3.91 13.12
C GLY A 26 8.26 3.06 11.91
N LEU A 27 8.44 3.68 10.73
CA LEU A 27 8.84 2.99 9.51
C LEU A 27 10.27 2.43 9.60
N TYR A 28 11.19 3.17 10.23
CA TYR A 28 12.56 2.71 10.47
C TYR A 28 12.57 1.47 11.38
N TYR A 29 11.85 1.51 12.50
CA TYR A 29 11.73 0.36 13.39
C TYR A 29 11.11 -0.86 12.69
N LEU A 30 10.09 -0.62 11.85
CA LEU A 30 9.48 -1.69 11.08
C LEU A 30 10.46 -2.29 10.07
N ALA A 31 11.29 -1.46 9.40
CA ALA A 31 12.30 -1.95 8.48
C ALA A 31 13.35 -2.83 9.17
N GLU A 32 13.80 -2.44 10.37
CA GLU A 32 14.70 -3.24 11.20
C GLU A 32 14.07 -4.59 11.58
N LEU A 33 12.79 -4.59 11.99
CA LEU A 33 12.06 -5.83 12.28
C LEU A 33 11.91 -6.72 11.03
N ILE A 34 11.70 -6.13 9.86
CA ILE A 34 11.62 -6.86 8.60
C ILE A 34 12.97 -7.51 8.26
N GLU A 35 14.08 -6.81 8.48
CA GLU A 35 15.44 -7.28 8.24
C GLU A 35 15.87 -8.37 9.24
N GLU A 36 15.45 -8.26 10.50
CA GLU A 36 15.71 -9.28 11.53
C GLU A 36 14.83 -10.53 11.33
N TYR A 37 13.54 -10.35 11.02
CA TYR A 37 12.55 -11.43 10.89
C TYR A 37 12.07 -11.61 9.45
N THR A 38 13.00 -11.67 8.50
CA THR A 38 12.71 -11.76 7.05
C THR A 38 11.79 -12.92 6.68
N VAL A 39 12.01 -14.10 7.26
CA VAL A 39 11.22 -15.31 6.97
C VAL A 39 9.79 -15.19 7.51
N ALA A 40 9.63 -14.66 8.73
CA ALA A 40 8.30 -14.46 9.32
C ALA A 40 7.52 -13.41 8.52
N THR A 41 8.18 -12.29 8.17
CA THR A 41 7.62 -11.23 7.34
C THR A 41 7.18 -11.76 5.98
N SER A 42 8.04 -12.50 5.28
CA SER A 42 7.70 -13.10 3.98
C SER A 42 6.48 -14.01 4.07
N ARG A 43 6.35 -14.80 5.14
CA ARG A 43 5.17 -15.65 5.38
C ARG A 43 3.90 -14.82 5.62
N ILE A 44 3.99 -13.77 6.45
CA ILE A 44 2.86 -12.88 6.73
C ILE A 44 2.38 -12.22 5.44
N ILE A 45 3.28 -11.65 4.64
CA ILE A 45 2.92 -11.01 3.36
C ILE A 45 2.26 -12.02 2.41
N LYS A 46 2.79 -13.25 2.31
CA LYS A 46 2.15 -14.31 1.51
C LYS A 46 0.71 -14.58 1.97
N TYR A 47 0.47 -14.68 3.27
CA TYR A 47 -0.89 -14.86 3.80
C TYR A 47 -1.78 -13.65 3.51
N MET A 48 -1.25 -12.43 3.59
CA MET A 48 -2.00 -11.21 3.23
C MET A 48 -2.38 -11.19 1.75
N ILE A 49 -1.50 -11.63 0.83
CA ILE A 49 -1.83 -11.72 -0.59
C ILE A 49 -2.91 -12.78 -0.85
N TRP A 50 -2.82 -13.95 -0.21
CA TRP A 50 -3.87 -14.99 -0.29
C TRP A 50 -5.21 -14.48 0.23
N PHE A 51 -5.20 -13.79 1.37
CA PHE A 51 -6.39 -13.19 1.94
C PHE A 51 -6.99 -12.12 1.02
N SER A 52 -6.18 -11.20 0.50
CA SER A 52 -6.60 -10.18 -0.49
C SER A 52 -7.21 -10.82 -1.74
N THR A 53 -6.60 -11.89 -2.23
CA THR A 53 -7.11 -12.66 -3.37
C THR A 53 -8.48 -13.26 -3.07
N ALA A 54 -8.67 -13.85 -1.88
CA ALA A 54 -9.95 -14.38 -1.45
C ALA A 54 -11.02 -13.29 -1.34
N VAL A 55 -10.68 -12.12 -0.79
CA VAL A 55 -11.59 -10.96 -0.71
C VAL A 55 -11.99 -10.46 -2.09
N LEU A 56 -11.04 -10.31 -3.02
CA LEU A 56 -11.33 -9.90 -4.40
C LEU A 56 -12.28 -10.88 -5.12
N ILE A 57 -12.07 -12.19 -4.93
CA ILE A 57 -12.97 -13.22 -5.46
C ILE A 57 -14.35 -13.12 -4.79
N GLY A 58 -14.41 -12.90 -3.48
CA GLY A 58 -15.66 -12.67 -2.76
C GLY A 58 -16.44 -11.46 -3.30
N LEU A 59 -15.76 -10.33 -3.49
CA LEU A 59 -16.36 -9.11 -4.07
C LEU A 59 -16.87 -9.36 -5.50
N TYR A 60 -16.21 -10.23 -6.28
CA TYR A 60 -16.71 -10.62 -7.59
C TYR A 60 -18.01 -11.42 -7.50
N VAL A 61 -18.05 -12.43 -6.63
CA VAL A 61 -19.16 -13.39 -6.53
C VAL A 61 -20.40 -12.75 -5.91
N PHE A 62 -20.24 -12.00 -4.82
CA PHE A 62 -21.36 -11.43 -4.07
C PHE A 62 -21.86 -10.11 -4.67
N GLU A 63 -20.95 -9.20 -4.99
CA GLU A 63 -21.28 -7.81 -5.33
C GLU A 63 -21.16 -7.51 -6.83
N ARG A 64 -20.73 -8.48 -7.66
CA ARG A 64 -20.53 -8.34 -9.11
C ARG A 64 -19.74 -7.08 -9.50
N PHE A 65 -18.70 -6.77 -8.71
CA PHE A 65 -17.79 -5.66 -9.01
C PHE A 65 -17.19 -5.78 -10.43
N PRO A 66 -16.81 -4.65 -11.05
CA PRO A 66 -16.34 -4.62 -12.43
C PRO A 66 -15.14 -5.55 -12.62
N THR A 67 -15.25 -6.43 -13.63
CA THR A 67 -14.26 -7.45 -13.95
C THR A 67 -12.87 -6.86 -14.24
N SER A 68 -12.82 -5.63 -14.75
CA SER A 68 -11.56 -4.90 -14.99
C SER A 68 -10.81 -4.60 -13.69
N MET A 69 -11.50 -4.09 -12.66
CA MET A 69 -10.89 -3.79 -11.36
C MET A 69 -10.41 -5.06 -10.66
N ILE A 70 -11.23 -6.11 -10.67
CA ILE A 70 -10.87 -7.39 -10.03
C ILE A 70 -9.72 -8.06 -10.79
N GLY A 71 -9.74 -8.05 -12.12
CA GLY A 71 -8.67 -8.59 -12.95
C GLY A 71 -7.33 -7.91 -12.69
N VAL A 72 -7.32 -6.57 -12.62
CA VAL A 72 -6.12 -5.80 -12.27
C VAL A 72 -5.66 -6.11 -10.85
N GLY A 73 -6.58 -6.16 -9.87
CA GLY A 73 -6.25 -6.51 -8.49
C GLY A 73 -5.64 -7.91 -8.34
N LEU A 74 -6.24 -8.92 -8.98
CA LEU A 74 -5.73 -10.29 -8.98
C LEU A 74 -4.37 -10.40 -9.67
N PHE A 75 -4.19 -9.73 -10.80
CA PHE A 75 -2.91 -9.68 -11.49
C PHE A 75 -1.83 -9.00 -10.63
N THR A 76 -2.19 -7.94 -9.91
CA THR A 76 -1.27 -7.28 -8.96
C THR A 76 -0.83 -8.23 -7.85
N ASN A 77 -1.75 -9.03 -7.29
CA ASN A 77 -1.42 -10.06 -6.29
C ASN A 77 -0.42 -11.10 -6.82
N LEU A 78 -0.53 -11.51 -8.10
CA LEU A 78 0.45 -12.40 -8.74
C LEU A 78 1.84 -11.76 -8.84
N VAL A 79 1.90 -10.49 -9.21
CA VAL A 79 3.16 -9.72 -9.29
C VAL A 79 3.80 -9.59 -7.92
N TYR A 80 3.00 -9.39 -6.86
CA TYR A 80 3.48 -9.38 -5.48
C TYR A 80 4.05 -10.73 -5.02
N PHE A 81 3.49 -11.85 -5.46
CA PHE A 81 4.12 -13.16 -5.24
C PHE A 81 5.51 -13.26 -5.90
N GLY A 82 5.68 -12.66 -7.08
CA GLY A 82 6.98 -12.56 -7.75
C GLY A 82 7.99 -11.72 -6.96
N LEU A 83 7.55 -10.57 -6.42
CA LEU A 83 8.38 -9.72 -5.56
C LEU A 83 8.83 -10.41 -4.27
N LEU A 84 8.01 -11.30 -3.72
CA LEU A 84 8.34 -12.08 -2.52
C LEU A 84 9.46 -13.10 -2.72
N GLN A 85 9.81 -13.46 -3.97
CA GLN A 85 10.90 -14.41 -4.25
C GLN A 85 12.28 -13.80 -3.98
N THR A 86 12.43 -12.48 -4.17
CA THR A 86 13.70 -11.76 -3.93
C THR A 86 13.74 -11.08 -2.56
N PHE A 87 12.74 -11.32 -1.71
CA PHE A 87 12.64 -10.71 -0.38
C PHE A 87 13.81 -11.14 0.53
N PRO A 88 14.39 -10.24 1.36
CA PRO A 88 13.99 -8.84 1.61
C PRO A 88 14.56 -7.81 0.63
N PHE A 89 15.49 -8.18 -0.24
CA PHE A 89 16.14 -7.25 -1.16
C PHE A 89 15.28 -6.97 -2.40
N ILE A 90 14.57 -5.85 -2.40
CA ILE A 90 13.78 -5.39 -3.53
C ILE A 90 14.64 -4.48 -4.42
N MET A 91 14.98 -4.95 -5.62
CA MET A 91 15.65 -4.11 -6.60
C MET A 91 14.64 -3.16 -7.27
N LEU A 92 14.89 -1.86 -7.14
CA LEU A 92 14.03 -0.80 -7.72
C LEU A 92 13.97 -0.86 -9.26
N THR A 93 14.99 -1.40 -9.90
CA THR A 93 15.06 -1.62 -11.36
C THR A 93 14.42 -2.94 -11.79
N SER A 94 13.95 -3.78 -10.86
CA SER A 94 13.32 -5.04 -11.23
C SER A 94 12.02 -4.78 -11.99
N PRO A 95 11.75 -5.53 -13.08
CA PRO A 95 10.50 -5.39 -13.83
C PRO A 95 9.26 -5.57 -12.95
N ASN A 96 9.31 -6.51 -11.98
CA ASN A 96 8.21 -6.76 -11.05
C ASN A 96 7.91 -5.56 -10.16
N PHE A 97 8.95 -4.87 -9.64
CA PHE A 97 8.75 -3.67 -8.82
C PHE A 97 8.10 -2.54 -9.62
N ILE A 98 8.65 -2.21 -10.79
CA ILE A 98 8.13 -1.14 -11.66
C ILE A 98 6.68 -1.44 -12.06
N LEU A 99 6.43 -2.67 -12.48
CA LEU A 99 5.11 -3.12 -12.87
C LEU A 99 4.13 -3.06 -11.69
N SER A 100 4.55 -3.44 -10.48
CA SER A 100 3.71 -3.34 -9.28
C SER A 100 3.32 -1.89 -8.95
N CYS A 101 4.23 -0.93 -9.08
CA CYS A 101 3.94 0.49 -8.89
C CYS A 101 2.90 0.99 -9.90
N GLY A 102 3.06 0.63 -11.19
CA GLY A 102 2.10 0.98 -12.23
C GLY A 102 0.71 0.38 -11.97
N LEU A 103 0.65 -0.89 -11.61
CA LEU A 103 -0.61 -1.59 -11.32
C LEU A 103 -1.36 -0.99 -10.13
N VAL A 104 -0.67 -0.57 -9.07
CA VAL A 104 -1.31 0.07 -7.91
C VAL A 104 -2.03 1.35 -8.33
N VAL A 105 -1.41 2.17 -9.18
CA VAL A 105 -1.99 3.41 -9.69
C VAL A 105 -3.21 3.12 -10.56
N VAL A 106 -3.09 2.16 -11.49
CA VAL A 106 -4.21 1.75 -12.35
C VAL A 106 -5.37 1.19 -11.52
N ASN A 107 -5.08 0.35 -10.53
CA ASN A 107 -6.09 -0.23 -9.67
C ASN A 107 -6.85 0.85 -8.87
N HIS A 108 -6.12 1.83 -8.31
CA HIS A 108 -6.74 2.97 -7.62
C HIS A 108 -7.58 3.82 -8.57
N TYR A 109 -7.08 4.11 -9.76
CA TYR A 109 -7.83 4.88 -10.75
C TYR A 109 -9.15 4.20 -11.12
N LEU A 110 -9.13 2.89 -11.39
CA LEU A 110 -10.33 2.10 -11.68
C LEU A 110 -11.30 2.08 -10.50
N ALA A 111 -10.80 1.94 -9.27
CA ALA A 111 -11.61 1.99 -8.07
C ALA A 111 -12.30 3.36 -7.94
N PHE A 112 -11.55 4.46 -8.06
CA PHE A 112 -12.09 5.81 -8.02
C PHE A 112 -13.14 6.04 -9.11
N GLN A 113 -12.90 5.59 -10.34
CA GLN A 113 -13.86 5.71 -11.43
C GLN A 113 -15.15 4.95 -11.14
N PHE A 114 -15.05 3.73 -10.59
CA PHE A 114 -16.21 2.93 -10.24
C PHE A 114 -17.04 3.59 -9.14
N PHE A 115 -16.39 4.00 -8.04
CA PHE A 115 -17.07 4.65 -6.93
C PHE A 115 -17.64 6.03 -7.31
N ALA A 116 -16.94 6.81 -8.13
CA ALA A 116 -17.42 8.11 -8.62
C ALA A 116 -18.56 8.01 -9.66
N LYS A 117 -18.83 6.83 -10.20
CA LYS A 117 -19.98 6.60 -11.09
C LYS A 117 -21.23 6.16 -10.33
N ILE A 118 -21.03 5.53 -9.17
CA ILE A 118 -22.12 4.99 -8.34
C ILE A 118 -22.69 6.04 -7.39
N TYR A 119 -21.91 7.07 -7.04
CA TYR A 119 -22.32 8.27 -6.32
C TYR A 119 -22.42 9.47 -7.25
#